data_AF-A0AA90PYG1-F1
#
_entry.id   AF-A0AA90PYG1-F1
#
_cell.length_a   1.000
_cell.length_b   1.000
_cell.length_c   1.000
_cell.angle_alpha   90.00
_cell.angle_beta   90.00
_cell.angle_gamma   90.00
#
_symmetry.space_group_name_H-M   'P 1'
#
loop_
_entity.id
_entity.type
_entity.pdbx_description
1 polymer ?
#
loop_
_entity_poly.entity_id
_entity_poly.type
_entity_poly.pdbx_seq_one_letter_code
_entity_poly.pdbx_strand_id
1 'polypeptide(L)'
;MDKENLIKKTAKELGMTYKELGIAIGYSQETISKSASSEKISLPLQKALEMLITIKDLELKIESSNQGLQNDKTRAYDEMVEALKKFVKFT
;
A
#
# COMPACT_ATOMS: atom_id res chain seq x y z
N MET A 1 19.80 -17.85 -13.51
CA MET A 1 19.01 -16.78 -12.87
C MET A 1 17.74 -17.43 -12.37
N ASP A 2 17.62 -17.63 -11.06
CA ASP A 2 16.47 -18.30 -10.48
C ASP A 2 15.23 -17.42 -10.64
N LYS A 3 14.20 -17.98 -11.26
CA LYS A 3 12.91 -17.33 -11.44
C LYS A 3 12.25 -17.25 -10.06
N GLU A 4 12.46 -16.13 -9.38
CA GLU A 4 12.03 -15.94 -7.99
C GLU A 4 10.52 -16.25 -7.84
N ASN A 5 10.19 -17.07 -6.84
CA ASN A 5 8.80 -17.48 -6.57
C ASN A 5 7.95 -16.24 -6.26
N LEU A 6 6.79 -16.13 -6.91
CA LEU A 6 5.86 -14.99 -6.75
C LEU A 6 5.55 -14.70 -5.27
N ILE A 7 5.37 -15.72 -4.44
CA ILE A 7 5.09 -15.57 -3.01
C ILE A 7 6.25 -14.89 -2.27
N LYS A 8 7.50 -15.30 -2.56
CA LYS A 8 8.70 -14.73 -1.95
C LYS A 8 8.84 -13.26 -2.33
N LYS A 9 8.62 -12.96 -3.61
CA LYS A 9 8.64 -11.60 -4.14
C LYS A 9 7.58 -10.73 -3.45
N THR A 10 6.32 -11.15 -3.44
CA THR A 10 5.22 -10.39 -2.82
C THR A 10 5.42 -10.16 -1.33
N ALA A 11 5.87 -11.18 -0.58
CA ALA A 11 6.15 -11.04 0.86
C ALA A 11 7.24 -9.98 1.12
N LYS A 12 8.29 -9.96 0.29
CA LYS A 12 9.38 -8.99 0.38
C LYS A 12 8.94 -7.58 -0.01
N GLU A 13 8.19 -7.44 -1.11
CA GLU A 13 7.70 -6.15 -1.61
C GLU A 13 6.73 -5.49 -0.62
N LEU A 14 5.84 -6.27 0.00
CA LEU A 14 4.86 -5.77 0.97
C LEU A 14 5.38 -5.71 2.41
N GLY A 15 6.60 -6.18 2.67
CA GLY A 15 7.17 -6.25 4.03
C GLY A 15 6.38 -7.16 4.98
N MET A 16 5.72 -8.20 4.44
CA MET A 16 4.85 -9.09 5.21
C MET A 16 5.53 -10.43 5.50
N THR A 17 5.28 -10.96 6.69
CA THR A 17 5.56 -12.37 6.99
C THR A 17 4.62 -13.28 6.20
N TYR A 18 5.00 -14.56 5.99
CA TYR A 18 4.10 -15.52 5.33
C TYR A 18 2.78 -15.75 6.07
N LYS A 19 2.76 -15.52 7.39
CA LYS A 19 1.54 -15.58 8.18
C LYS A 19 0.61 -14.42 7.84
N GLU A 20 1.12 -13.19 7.83
CA GLU A 20 0.36 -12.00 7.48
C GLU A 20 -0.11 -12.04 6.02
N LEU A 21 0.78 -12.46 5.12
CA LEU A 21 0.42 -12.67 3.72
C LEU A 21 -0.72 -13.68 3.59
N GLY A 22 -0.63 -14.83 4.26
CA GLY A 22 -1.70 -15.84 4.27
C GLY A 22 -3.03 -15.27 4.76
N ILE A 23 -3.03 -14.55 5.90
CA ILE A 23 -4.23 -13.90 6.44
C ILE A 23 -4.84 -12.92 5.43
N ALA A 24 -4.01 -12.11 4.77
CA ALA A 24 -4.46 -11.11 3.81
C ALA A 24 -5.17 -11.71 2.57
N ILE A 25 -4.82 -12.93 2.17
CA ILE A 25 -5.39 -13.62 1.00
C ILE A 25 -6.24 -14.87 1.34
N GLY A 26 -6.53 -15.11 2.63
CA GLY A 26 -7.41 -16.20 3.06
C GLY A 26 -6.77 -17.60 3.06
N TYR A 27 -5.45 -17.69 3.25
CA TYR A 27 -4.68 -18.94 3.32
C TYR A 27 -3.95 -19.09 4.66
N SER A 28 -3.66 -20.35 5.04
CA SER A 28 -2.83 -20.62 6.23
C SER A 28 -1.34 -20.36 5.94
N GLN A 29 -0.57 -20.05 6.98
CA GLN A 29 0.88 -19.88 6.88
C GLN A 29 1.55 -21.11 6.27
N GLU A 30 1.11 -22.31 6.63
CA GLU A 30 1.66 -23.58 6.14
C GLU A 30 1.43 -23.72 4.63
N THR A 31 0.27 -23.30 4.15
CA THR A 31 -0.05 -23.33 2.71
C THR A 31 0.87 -22.39 1.95
N ILE A 32 1.03 -21.15 2.43
CA ILE A 32 1.96 -20.17 1.84
C ILE A 32 3.41 -20.67 1.86
N SER A 33 3.87 -21.21 2.99
CA SER A 33 5.23 -21.72 3.14
C SER A 33 5.53 -22.89 2.20
N LYS A 34 4.58 -23.84 2.08
CA LYS A 34 4.67 -24.97 1.14
C LYS A 34 4.70 -24.48 -0.31
N SER A 35 3.80 -23.57 -0.69
CA SER A 35 3.76 -23.01 -2.04
C SER A 35 4.96 -22.12 -2.36
N ALA A 36 5.57 -21.45 -1.38
CA ALA A 36 6.79 -20.66 -1.54
C ALA A 36 8.05 -21.53 -1.73
N SER A 37 8.05 -22.72 -1.12
CA SER A 37 9.12 -23.70 -1.23
C SER A 37 9.00 -24.56 -2.49
N SER A 38 7.77 -24.71 -3.00
CA SER A 38 7.45 -25.35 -4.27
C SER A 38 7.66 -24.40 -5.45
N GLU A 39 8.01 -24.92 -6.62
CA GLU A 39 7.98 -24.14 -7.89
C GLU A 39 6.56 -24.07 -8.49
N LYS A 40 5.59 -24.75 -7.87
CA LYS A 40 4.20 -24.81 -8.33
C LYS A 40 3.31 -23.94 -7.44
N ILE A 41 2.79 -22.87 -8.02
CA ILE A 41 1.72 -22.04 -7.46
C ILE A 41 0.40 -22.40 -8.15
N SER A 42 -0.66 -22.60 -7.36
CA SER A 42 -2.00 -22.80 -7.93
C SER A 42 -2.53 -21.50 -8.54
N LEU A 43 -3.29 -21.58 -9.62
CA LEU A 43 -3.91 -20.41 -10.25
C LEU A 43 -4.73 -19.54 -9.26
N PRO A 44 -5.54 -20.11 -8.33
CA PRO A 44 -6.25 -19.31 -7.34
C PRO A 44 -5.33 -18.51 -6.43
N LEU A 45 -4.26 -19.14 -5.92
CA LEU A 45 -3.27 -18.48 -5.07
C LEU A 45 -2.52 -17.37 -5.82
N GLN A 46 -2.16 -17.62 -7.09
CA GLN A 46 -1.56 -16.59 -7.94
C GLN A 46 -2.50 -15.39 -8.08
N LYS A 47 -3.78 -15.62 -8.38
CA LYS A 47 -4.76 -14.53 -8.53
C LYS A 47 -4.98 -13.75 -7.23
N ALA A 48 -4.99 -14.44 -6.09
CA ALA A 48 -5.12 -13.78 -4.80
C ALA A 48 -3.93 -12.83 -4.52
N LEU A 49 -2.70 -13.23 -4.86
CA LEU A 49 -1.52 -12.37 -4.74
C LEU A 49 -1.56 -11.17 -5.68
N GLU A 50 -1.94 -11.38 -6.95
CA GLU A 50 -2.11 -10.30 -7.94
C GLU A 50 -3.15 -9.26 -7.48
N MET A 51 -4.27 -9.73 -6.91
CA MET A 51 -5.31 -8.87 -6.34
C MET A 51 -4.81 -8.09 -5.13
N LEU A 52 -4.07 -8.72 -4.22
CA LEU A 52 -3.51 -8.04 -3.04
C LEU A 52 -2.58 -6.89 -3.45
N ILE A 53 -1.68 -7.14 -4.41
CA ILE A 53 -0.77 -6.09 -4.95
C ILE A 53 -1.60 -4.93 -5.51
N THR A 54 -2.61 -5.24 -6.33
CA THR A 54 -3.49 -4.23 -6.93
C THR A 54 -4.20 -3.39 -5.86
N ILE A 55 -4.69 -4.03 -4.80
CA ILE A 55 -5.34 -3.34 -3.67
C ILE A 55 -4.35 -2.39 -3.00
N LYS A 56 -3.11 -2.83 -2.73
CA LYS A 56 -2.08 -1.98 -2.11
C LYS A 56 -1.69 -0.78 -2.99
N ASP A 57 -1.56 -0.99 -4.29
CA ASP A 57 -1.31 0.11 -5.23
C ASP A 57 -2.46 1.12 -5.26
N LEU A 58 -3.72 0.64 -5.17
CA LEU A 58 -4.89 1.50 -5.14
C LEU A 58 -4.98 2.28 -3.81
N GLU A 59 -4.70 1.64 -2.68
CA GLU A 59 -4.62 2.32 -1.37
C GLU A 59 -3.60 3.46 -1.40
N LEU A 60 -2.40 3.23 -1.94
CA LEU A 60 -1.36 4.26 -2.09
C LEU A 60 -1.78 5.42 -3.02
N LYS A 61 -2.48 5.12 -4.11
CA LYS A 61 -3.03 6.14 -5.03
C LYS A 61 -4.10 6.99 -4.36
N ILE A 62 -4.96 6.37 -3.54
CA ILE A 62 -5.97 7.09 -2.76
C ILE A 62 -5.29 7.98 -1.72
N GLU A 63 -4.30 7.46 -1.01
CA GLU A 63 -3.57 8.21 0.01
C GLU A 63 -2.86 9.44 -0.58
N SER A 64 -2.13 9.27 -1.69
CA SER A 64 -1.47 10.39 -2.38
C SER A 64 -2.46 11.42 -2.93
N SER A 65 -3.61 10.99 -3.45
CA SER A 65 -4.68 11.91 -3.89
C SER A 65 -5.28 12.70 -2.72
N ASN A 66 -5.52 12.03 -1.58
CA ASN A 66 -6.07 12.65 -0.39
C ASN A 66 -5.08 13.60 0.30
N GLN A 67 -3.79 13.29 0.27
CA GLN A 67 -2.74 14.19 0.76
C GLN A 67 -2.71 15.49 -0.04
N GLY A 68 -2.90 15.45 -1.36
CA GLY A 68 -3.08 16.66 -2.18
C GLY A 68 -4.22 17.55 -1.66
N LEU A 69 -5.37 16.96 -1.33
CA LEU A 69 -6.53 17.69 -0.81
C LEU A 69 -6.31 18.29 0.59
N GLN A 70 -5.56 17.61 1.45
CA GLN A 70 -5.22 18.14 2.78
C GLN A 70 -4.18 19.26 2.68
N ASN A 71 -3.17 19.10 1.81
CA ASN A 71 -2.15 20.11 1.56
C ASN A 71 -2.76 21.39 0.98
N ASP A 72 -3.72 21.28 0.07
CA ASP A 72 -4.43 22.44 -0.50
C ASP A 72 -5.25 23.20 0.56
N LYS A 73 -5.91 22.50 1.49
CA LYS A 73 -6.66 23.13 2.60
C LYS A 73 -5.73 23.83 3.58
N THR A 74 -4.62 23.19 3.95
CA THR A 74 -3.61 23.80 4.84
C THR A 74 -3.01 25.05 4.20
N ARG A 75 -2.68 25.00 2.91
CA ARG A 75 -2.17 26.16 2.16
C ARG A 75 -3.16 27.33 2.14
N ALA A 76 -4.44 27.06 1.89
CA ALA A 76 -5.48 28.09 1.90
C ALA A 76 -5.67 28.73 3.29
N TYR A 77 -5.56 27.94 4.36
CA TYR A 77 -5.62 28.45 5.74
C TYR A 77 -4.41 29.34 6.06
N ASP A 78 -3.20 28.91 5.70
CA ASP A 78 -1.97 29.68 5.92
C ASP A 78 -1.99 31.02 5.16
N GLU A 79 -2.45 31.02 3.90
CA GLU A 79 -2.62 32.24 3.10
C GLU A 79 -3.63 33.21 3.74
N MET A 80 -4.76 32.69 4.25
CA MET A 80 -5.77 33.50 4.94
C MET A 80 -5.23 34.10 6.24
N VAL A 81 -4.47 33.34 7.03
CA VAL A 81 -3.86 33.81 8.27
C VAL A 81 -2.83 34.92 8.00
N GLU A 82 -1.99 34.77 6.96
CA GLU A 82 -1.06 35.83 6.57
C GLU A 82 -1.77 37.10 6.08
N ALA A 83 -2.86 36.95 5.33
CA ALA A 83 -3.69 38.08 4.93
C ALA A 83 -4.28 38.82 6.15
N LEU A 84 -4.78 38.08 7.16
CA LEU A 84 -5.28 38.63 8.42
C LEU A 84 -4.19 39.38 9.19
N LYS A 85 -3.00 38.79 9.34
CA LYS A 85 -1.86 39.45 10.00
C LYS A 85 -1.48 40.75 9.30
N LYS A 86 -1.49 40.78 7.97
CA LYS A 86 -1.21 41.97 7.18
C LYS A 86 -2.27 43.05 7.39
N PHE A 87 -3.54 42.67 7.48
CA PHE A 87 -4.64 43.58 7.75
C PHE A 87 -4.53 44.22 9.15
N VAL A 88 -4.27 43.42 10.19
CA VAL A 88 -4.12 43.88 11.58
C VAL A 88 -2.90 44.80 11.76
N LYS A 89 -1.82 44.59 11.00
CA LYS A 89 -0.64 45.48 11.04
C LYS A 89 -0.86 46.84 10.37
N PHE A 90 -1.97 47.03 9.65
CA PHE A 90 -2.29 48.26 8.92
C PHE A 90 -3.31 49.15 9.65
N THR A 91 -3.87 48.68 10.77
CA THR A 91 -4.79 49.40 11.67
C THR A 91 -4.08 49.78 12.95
#